data_AF-A0A7S1LV70-F1
#
_entry.id   AF-A0A7S1LV70-F1
#
_cell.length_a   1.000
_cell.length_b   1.000
_cell.length_c   1.000
_cell.angle_alpha   90.00
_cell.angle_beta   90.00
_cell.angle_gamma   90.00
#
_symmetry.space_group_name_H-M   'P 1'
#
loop_
_entity.id
_entity.type
_entity.pdbx_description
1 polymer ?
#
loop_
_entity_poly.entity_id
_entity_poly.type
_entity_poly.pdbx_seq_one_letter_code
_entity_poly.pdbx_strand_id
1 'polypeptide(L)'
;HLPQLAGESAGRLQASQFGTGTSNPTYLLWAESDPKDRFVLRRQPPGKLLVGAHQIDREYRVQKALEGTGVPVAKMYHYCADESILGRPFYIMECVVGRVLLDGGASLKPDER
;
A
#
# COMPACT_ATOMS: atom_id res chain seq x y z
N HIS A 1 11.26 6.83 -7.73
CA HIS A 1 11.27 6.01 -8.97
C HIS A 1 10.88 4.59 -8.60
N LEU A 2 9.86 4.01 -9.25
CA LEU A 2 9.52 2.59 -9.20
C LEU A 2 10.16 1.92 -10.43
N PRO A 3 11.46 1.61 -10.43
CA PRO A 3 12.21 1.23 -11.64
C PRO A 3 11.59 0.03 -12.36
N GLN A 4 11.01 -0.87 -11.59
CA GLN A 4 10.35 -2.10 -12.02
C GLN A 4 8.94 -1.91 -12.62
N LEU A 5 8.30 -0.75 -12.44
CA LEU A 5 7.09 -0.35 -13.17
C LEU A 5 7.37 0.70 -14.26
N ALA A 6 8.61 1.20 -14.37
CA ALA A 6 9.00 2.30 -15.23
C ALA A 6 9.87 1.79 -16.39
N GLY A 7 9.22 1.15 -17.37
CA GLY A 7 9.84 0.78 -18.64
C GLY A 7 8.77 0.53 -19.69
N GLU A 8 9.07 0.81 -20.96
CA GLU A 8 8.19 0.52 -22.11
C GLU A 8 7.83 -0.98 -22.20
N SER A 9 8.59 -1.84 -21.52
CA SER A 9 8.41 -3.29 -21.45
C SER A 9 7.52 -3.78 -20.29
N ALA A 10 7.08 -2.92 -19.36
CA ALA A 10 6.31 -3.31 -18.17
C ALA A 10 4.86 -3.77 -18.47
N GLY A 11 4.45 -3.72 -19.75
CA GLY A 11 3.10 -4.10 -20.16
C GLY A 11 2.02 -3.23 -19.53
N ARG A 12 0.77 -3.70 -19.55
CA ARG A 12 -0.36 -3.01 -18.92
C ARG A 12 -0.29 -3.21 -17.40
N LEU A 13 -0.43 -2.12 -16.64
CA LEU A 13 -0.57 -2.19 -15.19
C LEU A 13 -1.99 -2.69 -14.84
N GLN A 14 -2.05 -3.67 -13.95
CA GLN A 14 -3.27 -4.26 -13.43
C GLN A 14 -3.49 -3.83 -11.98
N ALA A 15 -4.76 -3.73 -11.58
CA ALA A 15 -5.14 -3.32 -10.24
C ALA A 15 -6.34 -4.12 -9.71
N SER A 16 -6.31 -4.46 -8.42
CA SER A 16 -7.43 -5.08 -7.70
C SER A 16 -7.59 -4.42 -6.34
N GLN A 17 -8.82 -4.10 -5.94
CA GLN A 17 -9.09 -3.50 -4.64
C GLN A 17 -9.14 -4.56 -3.55
N PHE A 18 -8.51 -4.30 -2.40
CA PHE A 18 -8.70 -5.15 -1.22
C PHE A 18 -10.13 -5.00 -0.68
N GLY A 19 -10.74 -6.11 -0.24
CA GLY A 19 -12.11 -6.10 0.30
C GLY A 19 -12.25 -5.49 1.69
N THR A 20 -11.14 -5.14 2.35
CA THR A 20 -11.08 -4.54 3.69
C THR A 20 -10.44 -3.15 3.64
N GLY A 21 -10.72 -2.30 4.64
CA GLY A 21 -10.16 -0.94 4.72
C GLY A 21 -11.07 0.14 4.13
N THR A 22 -12.27 0.30 4.70
CA THR A 22 -13.27 1.28 4.23
C THR A 22 -12.87 2.74 4.42
N SER A 23 -11.90 3.04 5.31
CA SER A 23 -11.46 4.41 5.55
C SER A 23 -10.55 4.96 4.45
N ASN A 24 -9.61 4.18 3.94
CA ASN A 24 -8.70 4.57 2.86
C ASN A 24 -8.62 3.41 1.84
N PRO A 25 -9.23 3.56 0.65
CA PRO A 25 -9.18 2.53 -0.39
C PRO A 25 -7.76 2.06 -0.67
N THR A 26 -7.57 0.75 -0.61
CA THR A 26 -6.27 0.09 -0.79
C THR A 26 -6.36 -0.88 -1.96
N TYR A 27 -5.35 -0.88 -2.83
CA TYR A 27 -5.31 -1.64 -4.08
C TYR A 27 -3.99 -2.41 -4.19
N LEU A 28 -4.06 -3.63 -4.70
CA LEU A 28 -2.91 -4.38 -5.19
C LEU A 28 -2.64 -3.95 -6.63
N LEU A 29 -1.38 -3.65 -6.94
CA LEU A 29 -0.92 -3.30 -8.28
C LEU A 29 0.14 -4.30 -8.74
N TRP A 30 0.13 -4.66 -10.03
CA TRP A 30 1.16 -5.49 -10.65
C TRP A 30 1.23 -5.23 -12.16
N ALA A 31 2.39 -5.46 -12.75
CA ALA A 31 2.56 -5.46 -14.19
C ALA A 31 2.00 -6.76 -14.80
N GLU A 32 1.27 -6.69 -15.91
CA GLU A 32 0.82 -7.90 -16.61
C GLU A 32 1.98 -8.79 -17.08
N SER A 33 3.12 -8.16 -17.45
CA SER A 33 4.34 -8.87 -17.84
C SER A 33 5.06 -9.57 -16.68
N ASP A 34 4.85 -9.12 -15.44
CA ASP A 34 5.41 -9.73 -14.24
C ASP A 34 4.44 -9.67 -13.05
N PRO A 35 3.54 -10.66 -12.92
CA PRO A 35 2.55 -10.70 -11.84
C PRO A 35 3.13 -10.96 -10.44
N LYS A 36 4.44 -11.25 -10.33
CA LYS A 36 5.11 -11.48 -9.05
C LYS A 36 5.58 -10.18 -8.42
N ASP A 37 5.91 -9.17 -9.22
CA ASP A 37 6.28 -7.86 -8.72
C ASP A 37 5.03 -7.04 -8.39
N ARG A 38 4.74 -6.96 -7.07
CA ARG A 38 3.49 -6.43 -6.55
C ARG A 38 3.71 -5.25 -5.64
N PHE A 39 2.81 -4.29 -5.74
CA PHE A 39 2.79 -3.09 -4.90
C PHE A 39 1.43 -2.91 -4.27
N VAL A 40 1.41 -2.17 -3.18
CA VAL A 40 0.16 -1.71 -2.58
C VAL A 40 0.04 -0.21 -2.78
N LEU A 41 -1.08 0.21 -3.36
CA LEU A 41 -1.50 1.61 -3.43
C LEU A 41 -2.54 1.87 -2.36
N ARG A 42 -2.35 2.91 -1.56
CA ARG A 42 -3.37 3.42 -0.64
C ARG A 42 -3.71 4.86 -1.00
N ARG A 43 -4.99 5.14 -1.14
CA ARG A 43 -5.52 6.44 -1.58
C ARG A 43 -6.47 7.00 -0.53
N GLN A 44 -6.60 8.33 -0.49
CA GLN A 44 -7.68 8.95 0.27
C GLN A 44 -9.06 8.50 -0.27
N PRO A 45 -10.08 8.33 0.59
CA PRO A 45 -11.43 7.93 0.16
C PRO A 45 -12.07 9.04 -0.66
N PRO A 46 -13.11 8.76 -1.46
CA PRO A 46 -13.89 9.75 -2.17
C PRO A 46 -14.67 10.70 -1.22
N GLY A 47 -15.15 11.83 -1.75
CA GLY A 47 -15.99 12.79 -1.04
C GLY A 47 -15.27 13.95 -0.37
N LYS A 48 -16.04 14.81 0.32
CA LYS A 48 -15.55 15.93 1.12
C LYS A 48 -15.02 15.40 2.44
N LEU A 49 -13.73 15.56 2.68
CA LEU A 49 -13.08 15.07 3.89
C LEU A 49 -13.20 16.10 5.00
N LEU A 50 -13.40 15.64 6.23
CA LEU A 50 -13.27 16.48 7.40
C LEU A 50 -11.80 16.91 7.57
N VAL A 51 -11.58 18.11 8.12
CA VAL A 51 -10.23 18.59 8.42
C VAL A 51 -9.53 17.58 9.33
N GLY A 52 -8.36 17.11 8.90
CA GLY A 52 -7.55 16.13 9.64
C GLY A 52 -8.00 14.67 9.52
N ALA A 53 -9.08 14.38 8.80
CA ALA A 53 -9.43 13.00 8.46
C ALA A 53 -8.55 12.49 7.30
N HIS A 54 -8.25 11.19 7.29
CA HIS A 54 -7.55 10.52 6.17
C HIS A 54 -6.18 11.12 5.81
N GLN A 55 -5.38 11.40 6.85
CA GLN A 55 -4.00 11.91 6.73
C GLN A 55 -3.02 10.81 6.26
N ILE A 56 -3.20 10.35 5.01
CA ILE A 56 -2.32 9.34 4.42
C ILE A 56 -0.88 9.86 4.22
N ASP A 57 -0.69 11.19 4.20
CA ASP A 57 0.63 11.82 4.20
C ASP A 57 1.37 11.54 5.52
N ARG A 58 0.65 11.57 6.65
CA ARG A 58 1.19 11.26 7.96
C ARG A 58 1.48 9.77 8.09
N GLU A 59 0.58 8.92 7.59
CA GLU A 59 0.81 7.47 7.50
C GLU A 59 2.10 7.17 6.72
N TYR A 60 2.29 7.81 5.55
CA TYR A 60 3.49 7.66 4.74
C TYR A 60 4.74 8.14 5.48
N ARG A 61 4.72 9.34 6.05
CA ARG A 61 5.88 9.92 6.76
C ARG A 61 6.33 9.08 7.95
N VAL A 62 5.37 8.59 8.75
CA VAL A 62 5.68 7.75 9.92
C VAL A 62 6.31 6.43 9.47
N GLN A 63 5.71 5.72 8.52
CA GLN A 63 6.27 4.45 8.03
C GLN A 63 7.63 4.65 7.37
N LYS A 64 7.78 5.71 6.56
CA LYS A 64 9.06 6.06 5.91
C LYS A 64 10.16 6.32 6.93
N ALA A 65 9.85 7.01 8.03
CA ALA A 65 10.82 7.29 9.09
C ALA A 65 11.20 6.06 9.92
N LEU A 66 10.34 5.03 9.95
CA LEU A 66 10.62 3.77 10.61
C LEU A 66 11.45 2.80 9.74
N GLU A 67 11.60 3.06 8.45
CA GLU A 67 12.46 2.24 7.58
C GLU A 67 13.90 2.18 8.10
N GLY A 68 14.45 0.98 8.22
CA GLY A 68 15.81 0.76 8.72
C GLY A 68 15.94 0.79 10.24
N THR A 69 14.85 1.01 10.99
CA THR A 69 14.81 0.82 12.43
C THR A 69 14.58 -0.65 12.79
N GLY A 70 14.55 -0.98 14.09
CA GLY A 70 14.15 -2.30 14.57
C GLY A 70 12.65 -2.61 14.44
N VAL A 71 11.83 -1.66 14.00
CA VAL A 71 10.39 -1.86 13.80
C VAL A 71 10.14 -2.35 12.38
N PRO A 72 9.54 -3.54 12.18
CA PRO A 72 9.25 -4.04 10.84
C PRO A 72 8.16 -3.18 10.19
N VAL A 73 8.51 -2.53 9.08
CA VAL A 73 7.59 -1.74 8.25
C VAL A 73 7.78 -2.08 6.78
N ALA A 74 6.71 -1.96 6.01
CA ALA A 74 6.77 -2.10 4.55
C ALA A 74 7.65 -0.99 3.97
N LYS A 75 8.43 -1.30 2.93
CA LYS A 75 9.17 -0.28 2.19
C LYS A 75 8.21 0.69 1.51
N MET A 76 8.36 1.98 1.77
CA MET A 76 7.59 3.08 1.19
C MET A 76 8.30 3.63 -0.04
N TYR A 77 7.67 3.48 -1.20
CA TYR A 77 8.28 3.83 -2.49
C TYR A 77 8.03 5.28 -2.89
N HIS A 78 6.79 5.74 -2.77
CA HIS A 78 6.41 7.07 -3.26
C HIS A 78 5.14 7.56 -2.60
N TYR A 79 5.10 8.86 -2.30
CA TYR A 79 3.87 9.59 -1.98
C TYR A 79 3.64 10.64 -3.06
N CYS A 80 2.41 10.68 -3.58
CA CYS A 80 1.98 11.64 -4.57
C CYS A 80 0.85 12.47 -3.98
N ALA A 81 1.10 13.78 -3.84
CA ALA A 81 0.08 14.76 -3.45
C ALA A 81 -0.64 15.37 -4.65
N ASP A 82 -0.17 15.11 -5.88
CA ASP A 82 -0.75 15.66 -7.10
C ASP A 82 -2.05 14.93 -7.45
N GLU A 83 -3.17 15.60 -7.19
CA GLU A 83 -4.50 15.08 -7.45
C GLU A 83 -4.79 14.92 -8.95
N SER A 84 -4.02 15.54 -9.85
CA SER A 84 -4.21 15.39 -11.30
C SER A 84 -3.89 13.96 -11.79
N ILE A 85 -3.14 13.18 -11.02
CA ILE A 85 -2.67 11.85 -11.43
C ILE A 85 -3.73 10.76 -11.21
N LEU A 86 -4.35 10.70 -10.02
CA LEU A 86 -5.38 9.69 -9.67
C LEU A 86 -6.64 10.28 -9.04
N GLY A 87 -6.85 11.58 -9.22
CA GLY A 87 -7.97 12.35 -8.67
C GLY A 87 -7.83 12.68 -7.18
N ARG A 88 -6.89 12.04 -6.47
CA ARG A 88 -6.65 12.19 -5.02
C ARG A 88 -5.20 11.82 -4.66
N PRO A 89 -4.68 12.30 -3.53
CA PRO A 89 -3.41 11.87 -2.99
C PRO A 89 -3.37 10.37 -2.73
N PHE A 90 -2.21 9.76 -2.97
CA PHE A 90 -1.97 8.35 -2.74
C PHE A 90 -0.50 8.09 -2.38
N TYR A 91 -0.22 6.92 -1.84
CA TYR A 91 1.14 6.40 -1.75
C TYR A 91 1.24 4.97 -2.25
N ILE A 92 2.46 4.59 -2.63
CA ILE A 92 2.85 3.24 -3.03
C ILE A 92 3.82 2.67 -2.00
N MET A 93 3.56 1.44 -1.57
CA MET A 93 4.42 0.68 -0.66
C MET A 93 4.60 -0.76 -1.15
N GLU A 94 5.53 -1.46 -0.51
CA GLU A 94 5.78 -2.89 -0.68
C GLU A 94 4.54 -3.74 -0.40
N CYS A 95 4.33 -4.73 -1.26
CA CYS A 95 3.38 -5.80 -0.98
C CYS A 95 4.04 -6.88 -0.12
N VAL A 96 3.96 -6.73 1.21
CA VAL A 96 4.46 -7.73 2.15
C VAL A 96 3.50 -8.92 2.19
N VAL A 97 3.95 -10.08 1.71
CA VAL A 97 3.19 -11.32 1.77
C VAL A 97 3.38 -11.96 3.15
N GLY A 98 2.28 -12.12 3.88
CA GLY A 98 2.31 -12.69 5.21
C GLY A 98 0.93 -13.05 5.73
N ARG A 99 0.88 -13.49 6.99
CA ARG A 99 -0.36 -13.83 7.68
C ARG A 99 -0.75 -12.66 8.59
N VAL A 100 -1.98 -12.20 8.46
CA VAL A 100 -2.58 -11.27 9.42
C VAL A 100 -3.24 -12.13 10.50
N LEU A 101 -2.67 -12.12 11.70
CA LEU A 101 -3.25 -12.82 12.85
C LEU A 101 -4.37 -11.96 13.42
N LEU A 102 -5.60 -12.36 13.12
CA LEU A 102 -6.79 -11.79 13.76
C LEU A 102 -6.93 -12.42 15.16
N ASP A 103 -7.44 -11.65 16.12
CA ASP A 103 -7.74 -12.11 17.49
C ASP A 103 -6.56 -12.79 18.23
N GLY A 104 -5.36 -12.21 18.12
CA GLY A 104 -4.19 -12.65 18.90
C GLY A 104 -3.68 -14.05 18.56
N GLY A 105 -4.03 -14.60 17.39
CA GLY A 105 -3.54 -15.92 16.96
C GLY A 105 -4.25 -17.09 17.65
N ALA A 106 -5.45 -16.89 18.20
CA ALA A 106 -6.24 -17.93 18.87
C ALA A 106 -6.54 -19.17 18.00
N SER A 107 -6.35 -19.08 16.68
CA SER A 107 -6.54 -20.19 15.73
C SER A 107 -5.23 -20.84 15.22
N LEU A 108 -4.05 -20.42 15.71
CA LEU A 108 -2.78 -21.06 15.37
C LEU A 108 -2.55 -22.33 16.19
N LYS A 109 -2.09 -23.41 15.55
CA LYS A 109 -1.58 -24.59 16.26
C LYS A 109 -0.30 -24.22 17.04
N PRO A 110 0.03 -24.93 18.15
CA PRO A 110 1.20 -24.62 18.98
C PRO A 110 2.53 -24.54 18.21
N ASP A 111 2.69 -25.34 17.16
CA ASP A 111 3.91 -25.36 16.33
C ASP A 111 3.94 -24.22 15.29
N GLU A 112 2.89 -23.41 15.22
CA GLU A 112 2.72 -22.28 14.29
C GLU A 112 2.65 -20.93 15.02
N ARG A 113 2.88 -20.91 16.34
CA ARG A 113 3.00 -19.70 17.18
C ARG A 113 4.41 -19.12 17.16
#